data_AF-A0A9D6ZJP5-F1
#
_entry.id   AF-A0A9D6ZJP5-F1
#
_cell.length_a   1.000
_cell.length_b   1.000
_cell.length_c   1.000
_cell.angle_alpha   90.00
_cell.angle_beta   90.00
_cell.angle_gamma   90.00
#
_symmetry.space_group_name_H-M   'P 1'
#
loop_
_entity.id
_entity.type
_entity.pdbx_description
1 polymer ?
#
loop_
_entity_poly.entity_id
_entity_poly.type
_entity_poly.pdbx_seq_one_letter_code
_entity_poly.pdbx_strand_id
1 'polypeptide(L)'
;MKNTCRNVSFLAVLLLWIGSYGCASGNVISLPDGPSRPAAKEVPKAEGSPAVAVVDFTWKAHPDSEIGRDYDNVRAIVWKGDPGKALADLVAGVLAEKGVSTVRAAGDGEIPAGVPVKIRGRVEEFRVNARRIALGTAVEIEANTALRIEGSGPGAPAGWSTTVSSSYRYPEPLFIMTGDILHAVNRASNDVAEEAVRQLMKSGLVAVHESPAAITNGAAPAEETPGPGPANEKIEVEEVK
;
A
#
# COMPACT_ATOMS: atom_id res chain seq x y z
N MET A 1 9.49 -0.57 -67.41
CA MET A 1 10.18 0.11 -66.29
C MET A 1 9.22 0.15 -65.11
N LYS A 2 9.39 -0.82 -64.20
CA LYS A 2 8.57 -1.03 -62.98
C LYS A 2 9.38 -0.47 -61.82
N ASN A 3 9.10 0.75 -61.33
CA ASN A 3 9.74 1.25 -60.10
C ASN A 3 8.97 2.36 -59.37
N THR A 4 7.67 2.55 -59.65
CA THR A 4 6.90 3.65 -59.03
C THR A 4 5.93 3.18 -57.93
N CYS A 5 5.64 1.88 -57.82
CA CYS A 5 4.68 1.37 -56.83
C CYS A 5 5.27 0.99 -55.45
N ARG A 6 6.60 0.99 -55.27
CA ARG A 6 7.19 0.54 -53.99
C ARG A 6 7.45 1.66 -52.97
N ASN A 7 7.50 2.91 -53.41
CA ASN A 7 7.81 4.06 -52.54
C ASN A 7 6.56 4.68 -51.89
N VAL A 8 5.36 4.49 -52.46
CA VAL A 8 4.11 5.03 -51.90
C VAL A 8 3.68 4.25 -50.64
N SER A 9 4.03 2.96 -50.57
CA SER A 9 3.65 2.10 -49.43
C SER A 9 4.44 2.42 -48.15
N PHE A 10 5.74 2.74 -48.27
CA PHE A 10 6.55 3.11 -47.10
C PHE A 10 6.17 4.48 -46.53
N LEU A 11 5.81 5.45 -47.37
CA LEU A 11 5.38 6.78 -46.91
C LEU A 11 4.03 6.71 -46.19
N ALA A 12 3.10 5.87 -46.67
CA ALA A 12 1.81 5.65 -46.03
C ALA A 12 1.94 4.93 -44.68
N VAL A 13 2.86 3.97 -44.56
CA VAL A 13 3.15 3.31 -43.27
C VAL A 13 3.84 4.28 -42.30
N LEU A 14 4.80 5.09 -42.76
CA LEU A 14 5.46 6.09 -41.90
C LEU A 14 4.48 7.17 -41.41
N LEU A 15 3.55 7.62 -42.26
CA LEU A 15 2.49 8.56 -41.88
C LEU A 15 1.44 7.94 -40.95
N LEU A 16 1.18 6.63 -41.07
CA LEU A 16 0.31 5.92 -40.11
C LEU A 16 0.97 5.78 -38.73
N TRP A 17 2.30 5.60 -38.69
CA TRP A 17 3.07 5.61 -37.44
C TRP A 17 3.16 7.01 -36.83
N ILE A 18 3.33 8.07 -37.64
CA ILE A 18 3.33 9.46 -37.13
C ILE A 18 1.91 9.88 -36.68
N GLY A 19 0.86 9.39 -37.35
CA GLY A 19 -0.54 9.64 -36.99
C GLY A 19 -1.00 8.95 -35.70
N SER A 20 -0.34 7.87 -35.28
CA SER A 20 -0.59 7.23 -33.97
C SER A 20 0.26 7.79 -32.83
N TYR A 21 1.27 8.63 -33.12
CA TYR A 21 1.94 9.48 -32.13
C TYR A 21 1.30 10.87 -31.99
N GLY A 22 0.13 11.08 -32.61
CA GLY A 22 -0.80 12.15 -32.26
C GLY A 22 -1.48 11.91 -30.91
N CYS A 23 -0.73 11.55 -29.86
CA CYS A 23 -1.24 11.64 -28.50
C CYS A 23 -1.29 13.12 -28.15
N ALA A 24 -2.52 13.65 -28.03
CA ALA A 24 -2.78 15.00 -27.60
C ALA A 24 -1.77 15.45 -26.53
N SER A 25 -1.18 16.64 -26.71
CA SER A 25 -0.57 17.40 -25.62
C SER A 25 -1.70 17.74 -24.63
N GLY A 26 -2.14 16.76 -23.87
CA GLY A 26 -3.20 16.93 -22.90
C GLY A 26 -2.69 17.91 -21.86
N ASN A 27 -3.37 19.05 -21.72
CA ASN A 27 -3.16 20.01 -20.63
C ASN A 27 -3.45 19.39 -19.23
N VAL A 28 -3.74 18.09 -19.18
CA VAL A 28 -4.11 17.32 -18.01
C VAL A 28 -3.39 15.98 -18.04
N ILE A 29 -2.72 15.63 -16.94
CA ILE A 29 -2.23 14.28 -16.64
C ILE A 29 -3.32 13.59 -15.83
N SER A 30 -3.96 12.57 -16.41
CA SER A 30 -4.92 11.73 -15.69
C SER A 30 -4.22 10.53 -15.08
N LEU A 31 -4.41 10.34 -13.78
CA LEU A 31 -3.92 9.15 -13.08
C LEU A 31 -4.98 8.03 -13.11
N PRO A 32 -4.61 6.77 -13.40
CA PRO A 32 -5.50 5.62 -13.33
C PRO A 32 -5.97 5.34 -11.89
N ASP A 33 -6.93 4.42 -11.76
CA ASP A 33 -7.64 4.16 -10.50
C ASP A 33 -6.72 3.83 -9.32
N GLY A 34 -7.04 4.45 -8.16
CA GLY A 34 -6.65 4.05 -6.79
C GLY A 34 -5.14 4.09 -6.45
N PRO A 35 -4.69 4.76 -5.36
CA PRO A 35 -3.42 4.34 -4.79
C PRO A 35 -3.52 2.86 -4.43
N SER A 36 -2.54 2.08 -4.87
CA SER A 36 -2.53 0.63 -4.71
C SER A 36 -1.35 0.20 -3.85
N ARG A 37 -1.56 -0.88 -3.11
CA ARG A 37 -0.52 -1.56 -2.35
C ARG A 37 -0.10 -2.82 -3.12
N PRO A 38 1.21 -3.13 -3.21
CA PRO A 38 1.65 -4.42 -3.70
C PRO A 38 0.99 -5.56 -2.90
N ALA A 39 0.59 -6.64 -3.55
CA ALA A 39 -0.03 -7.77 -2.86
C ALA A 39 0.84 -8.25 -1.69
N ALA A 40 0.25 -8.28 -0.49
CA ALA A 40 0.89 -8.87 0.68
C ALA A 40 1.22 -10.34 0.42
N LYS A 41 2.25 -10.87 1.09
CA LYS A 41 2.37 -12.32 1.27
C LYS A 41 1.09 -12.81 1.94
N GLU A 42 0.48 -13.88 1.41
CA GLU A 42 -0.77 -14.43 1.94
C GLU A 42 -0.66 -14.68 3.45
N VAL A 43 -1.29 -13.82 4.23
CA VAL A 43 -1.55 -14.06 5.64
C VAL A 43 -2.82 -14.91 5.70
N PRO A 44 -2.87 -15.98 6.53
CA PRO A 44 -4.10 -16.73 6.71
C PRO A 44 -5.25 -15.78 7.00
N LYS A 45 -6.37 -15.90 6.25
CA LYS A 45 -7.58 -15.13 6.56
C LYS A 45 -7.92 -15.37 8.03
N ALA A 46 -7.99 -14.29 8.80
CA ALA A 46 -8.43 -14.37 10.18
C ALA A 46 -9.80 -15.06 10.23
N GLU A 47 -9.85 -16.23 10.85
CA GLU A 47 -11.10 -16.99 11.03
C GLU A 47 -11.98 -16.29 12.08
N GLY A 48 -13.26 -16.08 11.77
CA GLY A 48 -14.25 -15.51 12.69
C GLY A 48 -14.90 -14.21 12.24
N SER A 49 -15.75 -13.65 13.11
CA SER A 49 -16.46 -12.39 12.87
C SER A 49 -15.48 -11.20 12.74
N PRO A 50 -15.77 -10.22 11.87
CA PRO A 50 -14.89 -9.07 11.68
C PRO A 50 -14.70 -8.28 12.98
N ALA A 51 -13.44 -8.01 13.32
CA ALA A 51 -13.07 -7.29 14.53
C ALA A 51 -13.16 -5.78 14.34
N VAL A 52 -12.97 -5.29 13.12
CA VAL A 52 -12.89 -3.86 12.81
C VAL A 52 -13.72 -3.52 11.57
N ALA A 53 -14.56 -2.49 11.70
CA ALA A 53 -15.24 -1.88 10.57
C ALA A 53 -14.46 -0.64 10.13
N VAL A 54 -13.95 -0.65 8.91
CA VAL A 54 -13.36 0.53 8.28
C VAL A 54 -14.43 1.16 7.40
N VAL A 55 -14.88 2.35 7.77
CA VAL A 55 -15.84 3.13 6.99
C VAL A 55 -15.09 3.93 5.92
N ASP A 56 -15.67 4.11 4.75
CA ASP A 56 -15.10 4.98 3.71
C ASP A 56 -14.74 6.35 4.27
N PHE A 57 -13.53 6.80 3.97
CA PHE A 57 -13.07 8.10 4.45
C PHE A 57 -13.65 9.20 3.59
N THR A 58 -13.91 10.33 4.23
CA THR A 58 -14.38 11.52 3.52
C THR A 58 -13.22 12.23 2.84
N TRP A 59 -13.42 12.66 1.61
CA TRP A 59 -12.49 13.55 0.91
C TRP A 59 -13.27 14.67 0.26
N LYS A 60 -12.82 15.91 0.48
CA LYS A 60 -13.37 17.07 -0.21
C LYS A 60 -12.51 17.34 -1.44
N ALA A 61 -12.91 16.76 -2.56
CA ALA A 61 -12.26 16.97 -3.84
C ALA A 61 -12.24 18.46 -4.22
N HIS A 62 -11.19 18.86 -4.94
CA HIS A 62 -11.31 20.03 -5.81
C HIS A 62 -12.42 19.76 -6.84
N PRO A 63 -13.21 20.75 -7.29
CA PRO A 63 -14.28 20.54 -8.27
C PRO A 63 -13.85 19.77 -9.53
N ASP A 64 -12.59 19.93 -9.93
CA ASP A 64 -12.01 19.29 -11.12
C ASP A 64 -11.23 17.98 -10.81
N SER A 65 -11.33 17.46 -9.58
CA SER A 65 -10.53 16.34 -9.07
C SER A 65 -9.01 16.54 -9.22
N GLU A 66 -8.58 17.79 -9.32
CA GLU A 66 -7.16 18.17 -9.38
C GLU A 66 -6.50 17.89 -8.04
N ILE A 67 -5.43 17.10 -8.07
CA ILE A 67 -4.58 16.80 -6.92
C ILE A 67 -3.23 17.51 -7.02
N GLY A 68 -2.97 18.24 -8.10
CA GLY A 68 -1.87 19.18 -8.17
C GLY A 68 -1.40 19.39 -9.59
N ARG A 69 -0.11 19.68 -9.76
CA ARG A 69 0.36 20.31 -10.99
C ARG A 69 1.76 19.90 -11.42
N ASP A 70 1.90 19.70 -12.72
CA ASP A 70 3.19 19.79 -13.41
C ASP A 70 3.45 21.25 -13.75
N TYR A 71 4.34 21.89 -13.00
CA TYR A 71 4.66 23.31 -13.15
C TYR A 71 5.47 23.61 -14.42
N ASP A 72 6.18 22.62 -14.96
CA ASP A 72 7.03 22.81 -16.14
C ASP A 72 6.20 22.91 -17.41
N ASN A 73 5.26 21.99 -17.57
CA ASN A 73 4.39 21.94 -18.74
C ASN A 73 3.01 22.56 -18.47
N VAL A 74 2.81 23.13 -17.27
CA VAL A 74 1.58 23.86 -16.92
C VAL A 74 0.35 22.94 -17.01
N ARG A 75 0.52 21.65 -16.64
CA ARG A 75 -0.53 20.61 -16.74
C ARG A 75 -1.14 20.32 -15.38
N ALA A 76 -2.47 20.27 -15.33
CA ALA A 76 -3.17 19.79 -14.13
C ALA A 76 -2.94 18.29 -13.96
N ILE A 77 -2.77 17.82 -12.73
CA ILE A 77 -2.71 16.40 -12.40
C ILE A 77 -4.04 16.04 -11.74
N VAL A 78 -4.83 15.22 -12.43
CA VAL A 78 -6.21 14.89 -12.05
C VAL A 78 -6.29 13.43 -11.63
N TRP A 79 -6.98 13.22 -10.52
CA TRP A 79 -7.25 11.90 -9.96
C TRP A 79 -8.67 11.45 -10.34
N LYS A 80 -8.80 10.25 -10.93
CA LYS A 80 -10.10 9.77 -11.44
C LYS A 80 -10.95 9.01 -10.41
N GLY A 81 -10.35 8.57 -9.29
CA GLY A 81 -11.03 7.80 -8.25
C GLY A 81 -11.44 8.63 -7.02
N ASP A 82 -11.85 7.94 -5.96
CA ASP A 82 -12.09 8.52 -4.64
C ASP A 82 -10.89 8.20 -3.71
N PRO A 83 -10.00 9.17 -3.41
CA PRO A 83 -8.91 9.04 -2.46
C PRO A 83 -9.35 8.62 -1.06
N GLY A 84 -10.54 9.03 -0.63
CA GLY A 84 -11.09 8.66 0.67
C GLY A 84 -11.39 7.16 0.75
N LYS A 85 -12.05 6.62 -0.26
CA LYS A 85 -12.27 5.18 -0.37
C LYS A 85 -10.95 4.42 -0.50
N ALA A 86 -10.03 4.89 -1.35
CA ALA A 86 -8.77 4.20 -1.58
C ALA A 86 -7.85 4.19 -0.34
N LEU A 87 -7.78 5.28 0.43
CA LEU A 87 -7.04 5.30 1.69
C LEU A 87 -7.70 4.42 2.76
N ALA A 88 -9.03 4.31 2.79
CA ALA A 88 -9.72 3.37 3.65
C ALA A 88 -9.43 1.91 3.27
N ASP A 89 -9.34 1.61 1.97
CA ASP A 89 -8.91 0.29 1.47
C ASP A 89 -7.46 -0.02 1.84
N LEU A 90 -6.55 0.97 1.75
CA LEU A 90 -5.15 0.81 2.20
C LEU A 90 -5.06 0.52 3.69
N VAL A 91 -5.80 1.25 4.55
CA VAL A 91 -5.83 1.01 5.99
C VAL A 91 -6.38 -0.39 6.31
N ALA A 92 -7.46 -0.81 5.64
CA ALA A 92 -8.00 -2.16 5.79
C ALA A 92 -7.01 -3.24 5.33
N GLY A 93 -6.28 -3.00 4.24
CA GLY A 93 -5.21 -3.88 3.76
C GLY A 93 -4.08 -4.02 4.77
N VAL A 94 -3.60 -2.91 5.34
CA VAL A 94 -2.55 -2.93 6.38
C VAL A 94 -3.04 -3.67 7.62
N LEU A 95 -4.30 -3.49 8.04
CA LEU A 95 -4.88 -4.26 9.15
C LEU A 95 -4.92 -5.76 8.85
N ALA A 96 -5.32 -6.16 7.64
CA ALA A 96 -5.32 -7.55 7.22
C ALA A 96 -3.92 -8.17 7.23
N GLU A 97 -2.90 -7.43 6.80
CA GLU A 97 -1.48 -7.86 6.89
C GLU A 97 -1.01 -8.07 8.33
N LYS A 98 -1.65 -7.42 9.30
CA LYS A 98 -1.42 -7.60 10.73
C LYS A 98 -2.33 -8.66 11.35
N GLY A 99 -3.04 -9.45 10.55
CA GLY A 99 -3.93 -10.52 11.02
C GLY A 99 -5.25 -10.02 11.62
N VAL A 100 -5.62 -8.76 11.39
CA VAL A 100 -6.87 -8.18 11.91
C VAL A 100 -7.97 -8.34 10.88
N SER A 101 -9.05 -9.06 11.23
CA SER A 101 -10.22 -9.21 10.37
C SER A 101 -10.96 -7.88 10.24
N THR A 102 -11.09 -7.38 9.01
CA THR A 102 -11.77 -6.11 8.72
C THR A 102 -13.00 -6.33 7.84
N VAL A 103 -14.00 -5.46 8.02
CA VAL A 103 -15.11 -5.30 7.09
C VAL A 103 -15.15 -3.86 6.59
N ARG A 104 -15.40 -3.69 5.29
CA ARG A 104 -15.59 -2.38 4.68
C ARG A 104 -17.06 -1.98 4.77
N ALA A 105 -17.30 -0.75 5.20
CA ALA A 105 -18.63 -0.14 5.19
C ALA A 105 -18.59 1.13 4.32
N ALA A 106 -19.58 1.30 3.46
CA ALA A 106 -19.76 2.56 2.75
C ALA A 106 -20.02 3.70 3.75
N GLY A 107 -19.64 4.94 3.41
CA GLY A 107 -19.68 6.10 4.32
C GLY A 107 -20.97 6.23 5.15
N ASP A 108 -22.12 6.17 4.48
CA ASP A 108 -23.47 6.23 5.08
C ASP A 108 -24.12 4.85 5.25
N GLY A 109 -23.38 3.79 4.97
CA GLY A 109 -23.84 2.41 5.03
C GLY A 109 -24.02 1.92 6.46
N GLU A 110 -24.92 0.96 6.63
CA GLU A 110 -25.10 0.27 7.91
C GLU A 110 -23.86 -0.58 8.21
N ILE A 111 -23.21 -0.29 9.35
CA ILE A 111 -22.09 -1.09 9.84
C ILE A 111 -22.68 -2.39 10.40
N PRO A 112 -22.17 -3.58 10.02
CA PRO A 112 -22.69 -4.85 10.53
C PRO A 112 -22.77 -4.87 12.06
N ALA A 113 -23.91 -5.33 12.57
CA ALA A 113 -24.10 -5.51 14.00
C ALA A 113 -23.07 -6.49 14.56
N GLY A 114 -22.48 -6.16 15.72
CA GLY A 114 -21.49 -7.01 16.38
C GLY A 114 -20.03 -6.70 16.06
N VAL A 115 -19.73 -5.71 15.22
CA VAL A 115 -18.33 -5.25 15.03
C VAL A 115 -17.95 -4.27 16.15
N PRO A 116 -16.98 -4.62 17.02
CA PRO A 116 -16.70 -3.85 18.22
C PRO A 116 -15.96 -2.54 17.94
N VAL A 117 -15.14 -2.49 16.89
CA VAL A 117 -14.29 -1.34 16.57
C VAL A 117 -14.73 -0.71 15.25
N LYS A 118 -14.88 0.61 15.25
CA LYS A 118 -15.24 1.40 14.08
C LYS A 118 -14.18 2.45 13.81
N ILE A 119 -13.68 2.48 12.59
CA ILE A 119 -12.69 3.43 12.10
C ILE A 119 -13.36 4.31 11.05
N ARG A 120 -13.24 5.62 11.24
CA ARG A 120 -13.65 6.65 10.28
C ARG A 120 -12.46 7.53 9.98
N GLY A 121 -12.53 8.28 8.88
CA GLY A 121 -11.44 9.17 8.51
C GLY A 121 -11.84 10.28 7.56
N ARG A 122 -10.93 11.24 7.46
CA ARG A 122 -10.98 12.36 6.53
C ARG A 122 -9.61 12.55 5.92
N VAL A 123 -9.55 12.55 4.60
CA VAL A 123 -8.36 12.91 3.85
C VAL A 123 -8.23 14.44 3.91
N GLU A 124 -7.23 14.91 4.64
CA GLU A 124 -6.97 16.34 4.83
C GLU A 124 -6.07 16.89 3.71
N GLU A 125 -5.16 16.07 3.21
CA GLU A 125 -4.31 16.40 2.07
C GLU A 125 -4.11 15.17 1.17
N PHE A 126 -4.22 15.39 -0.13
CA PHE A 126 -3.89 14.40 -1.16
C PHE A 126 -3.41 15.17 -2.37
N ARG A 127 -2.10 15.45 -2.41
CA ARG A 127 -1.51 16.35 -3.39
C ARG A 127 -0.26 15.79 -4.03
N VAL A 128 -0.03 16.13 -5.29
CA VAL A 128 1.23 15.85 -6.00
C VAL A 128 1.61 17.00 -6.91
N ASN A 129 2.87 17.41 -6.82
CA ASN A 129 3.44 18.47 -7.63
C ASN A 129 4.72 17.97 -8.30
N ALA A 130 4.97 18.46 -9.51
CA ALA A 130 6.21 18.22 -10.22
C ALA A 130 6.81 19.53 -10.71
N ARG A 131 8.11 19.73 -10.49
CA ARG A 131 8.83 20.97 -10.86
C ARG A 131 10.26 20.69 -11.31
N ARG A 132 10.74 21.43 -12.29
CA ARG A 132 12.15 21.41 -12.72
C ARG A 132 13.07 21.85 -11.59
N ILE A 133 14.17 21.12 -11.44
CA ILE A 133 15.27 21.46 -10.54
C ILE A 133 16.61 21.36 -11.30
N ALA A 134 17.72 21.62 -10.60
CA ALA A 134 19.09 21.41 -11.11
C ALA A 134 19.35 22.02 -12.51
N LEU A 135 19.05 23.32 -12.68
CA LEU A 135 19.25 24.07 -13.93
C LEU A 135 18.60 23.42 -15.17
N GLY A 136 17.54 22.65 -14.97
CA GLY A 136 16.81 22.04 -16.07
C GLY A 136 17.07 20.58 -16.33
N THR A 137 17.98 19.96 -15.57
CA THR A 137 18.45 18.59 -15.83
C THR A 137 17.69 17.51 -15.07
N ALA A 138 16.88 17.90 -14.08
CA ALA A 138 16.05 16.98 -13.30
C ALA A 138 14.68 17.58 -13.00
N VAL A 139 13.72 16.72 -12.70
CA VAL A 139 12.39 17.11 -12.22
C VAL A 139 12.20 16.51 -10.83
N GLU A 140 11.77 17.33 -9.89
CA GLU A 140 11.39 16.87 -8.56
C GLU A 140 9.90 16.59 -8.53
N ILE A 141 9.54 15.37 -8.11
CA ILE A 141 8.17 14.97 -7.83
C ILE A 141 8.00 14.94 -6.32
N GLU A 142 6.96 15.62 -5.84
CA GLU A 142 6.60 15.69 -4.43
C GLU A 142 5.13 15.32 -4.24
N ALA A 143 4.89 14.24 -3.51
CA ALA A 143 3.55 13.79 -3.11
C ALA A 143 3.36 13.97 -1.60
N ASN A 144 2.25 14.57 -1.21
CA ASN A 144 1.86 14.79 0.18
C ASN A 144 0.49 14.15 0.42
N THR A 145 0.42 13.31 1.45
CA THR A 145 -0.83 12.70 1.91
C THR A 145 -0.99 12.98 3.40
N ALA A 146 -2.16 13.45 3.81
CA ALA A 146 -2.53 13.62 5.21
C ALA A 146 -3.92 13.05 5.46
N LEU A 147 -4.04 12.29 6.54
CA LEU A 147 -5.23 11.57 6.93
C LEU A 147 -5.51 11.80 8.41
N ARG A 148 -6.69 12.31 8.71
CA ARG A 148 -7.25 12.30 10.06
C ARG A 148 -8.07 11.04 10.24
N ILE A 149 -7.80 10.28 11.29
CA ILE A 149 -8.51 9.06 11.66
C ILE A 149 -9.19 9.25 12.99
N GLU A 150 -10.39 8.71 13.08
CA GLU A 150 -11.20 8.62 14.29
C GLU A 150 -11.54 7.16 14.55
N GLY A 151 -11.47 6.77 15.81
CA GLY A 151 -11.68 5.39 16.23
C GLY A 151 -12.63 5.33 17.41
N SER A 152 -13.54 4.36 17.38
CA SER A 152 -14.44 4.08 18.50
C SER A 152 -14.55 2.59 18.74
N GLY A 153 -14.61 2.19 20.00
CA GLY A 153 -14.73 0.79 20.41
C GLY A 153 -14.42 0.60 21.89
N PRO A 154 -14.56 -0.63 22.42
CA PRO A 154 -14.39 -0.92 23.85
C PRO A 154 -13.03 -0.56 24.43
N GLY A 155 -11.97 -0.59 23.62
CA GLY A 155 -10.60 -0.24 24.01
C GLY A 155 -10.18 1.20 23.68
N ALA A 156 -11.06 2.01 23.09
CA ALA A 156 -10.73 3.35 22.63
C ALA A 156 -10.78 4.37 23.78
N PRO A 157 -9.82 5.31 23.86
CA PRO A 157 -10.05 6.56 24.58
C PRO A 157 -11.30 7.26 24.02
N ALA A 158 -12.11 7.83 24.90
CA ALA A 158 -13.32 8.55 24.47
C ALA A 158 -12.96 9.69 23.50
N GLY A 159 -13.55 9.68 22.30
CA GLY A 159 -13.28 10.70 21.27
C GLY A 159 -11.88 10.60 20.64
N TRP A 160 -11.25 9.42 20.65
CA TRP A 160 -9.93 9.25 20.07
C TRP A 160 -9.89 9.65 18.59
N SER A 161 -8.92 10.50 18.26
CA SER A 161 -8.60 10.88 16.90
C SER A 161 -7.11 11.22 16.78
N THR A 162 -6.56 11.05 15.58
CA THR A 162 -5.18 11.41 15.27
C THR A 162 -5.07 11.86 13.82
N THR A 163 -4.12 12.74 13.52
CA THR A 163 -3.76 13.09 12.15
C THR A 163 -2.37 12.55 11.86
N VAL A 164 -2.25 11.89 10.71
CA VAL A 164 -1.00 11.31 10.22
C VAL A 164 -0.73 11.85 8.82
N SER A 165 0.54 12.12 8.52
CA SER A 165 0.93 12.69 7.23
C SER A 165 2.24 12.11 6.76
N SER A 166 2.39 11.97 5.45
CA SER A 166 3.66 11.63 4.80
C SER A 166 3.91 12.56 3.63
N SER A 167 5.19 12.86 3.41
CA SER A 167 5.69 13.57 2.25
C SER A 167 6.75 12.70 1.60
N TYR A 168 6.56 12.38 0.32
CA TYR A 168 7.53 11.66 -0.48
C TYR A 168 8.02 12.55 -1.60
N ARG A 169 9.33 12.78 -1.65
CA ARG A 169 9.98 13.64 -2.62
C ARG A 169 11.19 12.94 -3.19
N TYR A 170 11.31 12.96 -4.51
CA TYR A 170 12.48 12.42 -5.18
C TYR A 170 12.70 13.04 -6.56
N PRO A 171 13.97 13.09 -7.02
CA PRO A 171 14.31 13.60 -8.34
C PRO A 171 14.20 12.50 -9.41
N GLU A 172 13.64 12.84 -10.56
CA GLU A 172 13.62 12.04 -11.79
C GLU A 172 14.45 12.72 -12.90
N PRO A 173 15.12 11.96 -13.78
CA PRO A 173 15.87 12.53 -14.88
C PRO A 173 14.94 13.03 -15.98
N LEU A 174 15.11 14.32 -16.32
CA LEU A 174 14.64 15.00 -17.54
C LEU A 174 13.13 15.16 -17.75
N PHE A 175 12.29 14.17 -17.44
CA PHE A 175 10.85 14.18 -17.76
C PHE A 175 9.98 13.51 -16.69
N ILE A 176 8.71 13.92 -16.62
CA ILE A 176 7.70 13.34 -15.72
C ILE A 176 6.94 12.25 -16.46
N MET A 177 6.90 11.03 -15.92
CA MET A 177 5.98 10.00 -16.36
C MET A 177 4.80 9.84 -15.38
N THR A 178 3.65 9.41 -15.90
CA THR A 178 2.47 9.09 -15.07
C THR A 178 2.81 8.01 -14.02
N GLY A 179 3.67 7.06 -14.36
CA GLY A 179 4.14 6.01 -13.44
C GLY A 179 4.90 6.58 -12.23
N ASP A 180 5.69 7.63 -12.44
CA ASP A 180 6.51 8.27 -11.41
C ASP A 180 5.63 9.05 -10.43
N ILE A 181 4.63 9.77 -10.95
CA ILE A 181 3.60 10.44 -10.15
C ILE A 181 2.82 9.41 -9.32
N LEU A 182 2.37 8.31 -9.94
CA LEU A 182 1.68 7.23 -9.24
C LEU A 182 2.56 6.61 -8.16
N HIS A 183 3.84 6.40 -8.45
CA HIS A 183 4.78 5.86 -7.48
C HIS A 183 4.88 6.77 -6.26
N ALA A 184 5.05 8.08 -6.46
CA ALA A 184 5.12 9.05 -5.36
C ALA A 184 3.86 9.05 -4.50
N VAL A 185 2.68 9.12 -5.14
CA VAL A 185 1.38 9.11 -4.47
C VAL A 185 1.18 7.79 -3.71
N ASN A 186 1.53 6.65 -4.31
CA ASN A 186 1.47 5.34 -3.67
C ASN A 186 2.37 5.28 -2.44
N ARG A 187 3.60 5.78 -2.52
CA ARG A 187 4.54 5.79 -1.38
C ARG A 187 4.00 6.62 -0.22
N ALA A 188 3.66 7.89 -0.47
CA ALA A 188 3.10 8.76 0.56
C ALA A 188 1.82 8.19 1.19
N SER A 189 0.93 7.62 0.38
CA SER A 189 -0.34 7.04 0.86
C SER A 189 -0.15 5.76 1.65
N ASN A 190 0.77 4.89 1.23
CA ASN A 190 1.09 3.68 1.98
C ASN A 190 1.73 4.02 3.33
N ASP A 191 2.69 4.94 3.38
CA ASP A 191 3.33 5.37 4.63
C ASP A 191 2.29 5.94 5.63
N VAL A 192 1.32 6.70 5.13
CA VAL A 192 0.20 7.20 5.92
C VAL A 192 -0.69 6.07 6.46
N ALA A 193 -1.04 5.08 5.64
CA ALA A 193 -1.84 3.93 6.08
C ALA A 193 -1.06 3.06 7.11
N GLU A 194 0.24 2.91 6.86
CA GLU A 194 1.34 2.58 7.78
C GLU A 194 1.16 3.05 9.22
N GLU A 195 1.34 4.37 9.31
CA GLU A 195 1.31 5.18 10.50
C GLU A 195 -0.06 5.15 11.16
N ALA A 196 -1.12 5.28 10.36
CA ALA A 196 -2.50 5.18 10.81
C ALA A 196 -2.76 3.90 11.62
N VAL A 197 -2.44 2.74 11.06
CA VAL A 197 -2.66 1.45 11.74
C VAL A 197 -1.78 1.33 12.98
N ARG A 198 -0.54 1.80 12.93
CA ARG A 198 0.33 1.81 14.12
C ARG A 198 -0.23 2.69 15.24
N GLN A 199 -0.81 3.85 14.94
CA GLN A 199 -1.46 4.69 15.95
C GLN A 199 -2.73 4.03 16.52
N LEU A 200 -3.52 3.37 15.67
CA LEU A 200 -4.70 2.60 16.10
C LEU A 200 -4.30 1.48 17.07
N MET A 201 -3.24 0.73 16.77
CA MET A 201 -2.72 -0.31 17.68
C MET A 201 -2.17 0.27 18.98
N LYS A 202 -1.38 1.35 18.89
CA LYS A 202 -0.81 2.04 20.07
C LYS A 202 -1.91 2.56 21.01
N SER A 203 -3.06 2.95 20.47
CA SER A 203 -4.19 3.44 21.26
C SER A 203 -4.98 2.33 21.98
N GLY A 204 -4.73 1.05 21.68
CA GLY A 204 -5.51 -0.08 22.18
C GLY A 204 -6.83 -0.31 21.45
N LEU A 205 -7.14 0.47 20.40
CA LEU A 205 -8.32 0.29 19.55
C LEU A 205 -8.30 -1.04 18.79
N VAL A 206 -7.13 -1.52 18.40
CA VAL A 206 -6.95 -2.75 17.62
C VAL A 206 -5.96 -3.64 18.32
N ALA A 207 -6.42 -4.83 18.73
CA ALA A 207 -5.54 -5.89 19.24
C ALA A 207 -5.09 -6.77 18.07
N VAL A 208 -3.80 -7.08 18.03
CA VAL A 208 -3.26 -8.12 17.14
C VAL A 208 -3.32 -9.44 17.90
N HIS A 209 -3.97 -10.44 17.31
CA HIS A 209 -3.74 -11.82 17.75
C HIS A 209 -2.34 -12.20 17.25
N GLU A 210 -1.36 -12.22 18.15
CA GLU A 210 -0.17 -13.03 17.92
C GLU A 210 -0.65 -14.47 17.76
N SER A 211 -0.63 -14.98 16.53
CA SER A 211 -0.74 -16.42 16.32
C SER A 211 0.35 -17.06 17.18
N PRO A 212 0.02 -17.96 18.12
CA PRO A 212 1.05 -18.64 18.89
C PRO A 212 1.98 -19.31 17.89
N ALA A 213 3.26 -18.93 17.92
CA ALA A 213 4.29 -19.74 17.28
C ALA A 213 4.03 -21.17 17.75
N ALA A 214 3.89 -22.09 16.79
CA ALA A 214 3.70 -23.50 17.08
C ALA A 214 4.69 -23.90 18.16
N ILE A 215 4.18 -24.17 19.36
CA ILE A 215 4.91 -24.92 20.36
C ILE A 215 5.03 -26.31 19.73
N THR A 216 6.07 -26.51 18.93
CA THR A 216 6.50 -27.83 18.55
C THR A 216 6.90 -28.48 19.85
N ASN A 217 5.98 -29.27 20.40
CA ASN A 217 6.23 -30.19 21.47
C ASN A 217 7.51 -30.96 21.10
N GLY A 218 8.61 -30.60 21.75
CA GLY A 218 9.77 -31.47 21.87
C GLY A 218 9.33 -32.66 22.69
N ALA A 219 8.63 -33.59 22.04
CA ALA A 219 8.49 -34.94 22.53
C ALA A 219 9.91 -35.47 22.70
N ALA A 220 10.27 -35.71 23.96
CA ALA A 220 11.49 -36.41 24.32
C ALA A 220 11.59 -37.71 23.50
N PRO A 221 12.76 -38.05 22.93
CA PRO A 221 12.94 -39.32 22.26
C PRO A 221 12.71 -40.46 23.25
N ALA A 222 11.96 -41.45 22.79
CA ALA A 222 11.55 -42.62 23.55
C ALA A 222 12.73 -43.30 24.26
N GLU A 223 12.53 -43.56 25.55
CA GLU A 223 13.36 -44.39 26.39
C GLU A 223 13.22 -45.85 25.94
N GLU A 224 14.17 -46.30 25.11
CA GLU A 224 14.28 -47.68 24.66
C GLU A 224 14.80 -48.54 25.83
N THR A 225 13.96 -49.46 26.30
CA THR A 225 14.26 -50.37 27.41
C THR A 225 15.30 -51.43 26.96
N PRO A 226 16.48 -51.56 27.59
CA PRO A 226 17.45 -52.58 27.20
C PRO A 226 17.15 -53.92 27.88
N GLY A 227 16.90 -54.96 27.07
CA GLY A 227 16.84 -56.36 27.52
C GLY A 227 18.24 -56.95 27.79
N PRO A 228 18.37 -57.99 28.65
CA PRO A 228 19.66 -58.34 29.22
C PRO A 228 20.46 -59.39 28.43
N GLY A 229 21.76 -59.09 28.26
CA GLY A 229 22.88 -60.03 28.35
C GLY A 229 23.50 -60.56 27.05
N PRO A 230 24.70 -61.17 27.08
CA PRO A 230 25.79 -61.01 28.06
C PRO A 230 27.21 -60.84 27.46
N ALA A 231 28.09 -60.32 28.33
CA ALA A 231 29.51 -60.65 28.53
C ALA A 231 30.60 -60.38 27.46
N ASN A 232 31.59 -59.62 27.96
CA ASN A 232 33.04 -59.67 27.72
C ASN A 232 33.60 -59.16 26.39
N GLU A 233 34.38 -58.07 26.45
CA GLU A 233 35.85 -58.18 26.35
C GLU A 233 36.54 -56.91 26.91
N LYS A 234 37.55 -57.12 27.76
CA LYS A 234 38.47 -56.12 28.32
C LYS A 234 39.28 -55.44 27.23
N ILE A 235 39.59 -54.13 27.36
CA ILE A 235 40.96 -53.61 27.15
C ILE A 235 41.22 -52.46 28.16
N GLU A 236 42.35 -52.59 28.86
CA GLU A 236 42.94 -51.68 29.85
C GLU A 236 43.67 -50.47 29.22
N VAL A 237 43.64 -49.35 29.97
CA VAL A 237 44.76 -48.47 30.37
C VAL A 237 45.76 -47.98 29.30
N GLU A 238 45.92 -46.65 29.17
CA GLU A 238 47.18 -45.97 29.57
C GLU A 238 47.03 -44.44 29.60
N GLU A 239 47.39 -43.86 30.75
CA GLU A 239 47.61 -42.45 31.01
C GLU A 239 49.10 -42.17 30.76
N VAL A 240 49.44 -41.24 29.86
CA VAL A 240 50.81 -40.75 29.69
C VAL A 240 50.82 -39.23 29.78
N LYS A 241 51.14 -38.77 30.99
CA LYS A 241 51.96 -37.62 31.41
C LYS A 241 51.98 -36.33 30.58
#